data_AF-A0A956HUD2-F1
#
_entry.id   AF-A0A956HUD2-F1
#
_cell.length_a   1.000
_cell.length_b   1.000
_cell.length_c   1.000
_cell.angle_alpha   90.00
_cell.angle_beta   90.00
_cell.angle_gamma   90.00
#
_symmetry.space_group_name_H-M   'P 1'
#
loop_
_entity.id
_entity.type
_entity.pdbx_description
1 polymer ?
#
loop_
_entity_poly.entity_id
_entity_poly.type
_entity_poly.pdbx_seq_one_letter_code
_entity_poly.pdbx_strand_id
1 'polypeptide(L)'
;MLVVFLFILAGVAVALYLALMLREVPGFAEQRLGKLEELPPELGKWREDAESEEAARAKAEGLRREVRYTYDDAPSLLAPAGRLTIQVRYRDRETNAIVRAEPDQVEKRRRVKAAG
;
A
#
# COMPACT_ATOMS: atom_id res chain seq x y z
N MET A 1 -15.25 26.49 -33.65
CA MET A 1 -15.83 26.16 -32.33
C MET A 1 -16.42 24.75 -32.31
N LEU A 2 -17.38 24.40 -33.17
CA LEU A 2 -17.95 23.04 -33.25
C LEU A 2 -16.89 21.94 -33.46
N VAL A 3 -15.98 22.13 -34.42
CA VAL A 3 -14.93 21.12 -34.73
C VAL A 3 -14.01 20.88 -33.52
N VAL A 4 -13.58 21.96 -32.86
CA VAL A 4 -12.76 21.87 -31.64
C VAL A 4 -13.52 21.15 -30.52
N PHE A 5 -14.81 21.45 -30.36
CA PHE A 5 -15.68 20.77 -29.40
C PHE A 5 -15.79 19.26 -29.68
N LEU A 6 -15.96 18.86 -30.94
CA LEU A 6 -16.00 17.44 -31.33
C LEU A 6 -14.68 16.72 -31.02
N PHE A 7 -13.54 17.37 -31.23
CA PHE A 7 -12.24 16.80 -30.85
C PHE A 7 -12.09 16.60 -29.34
N ILE A 8 -12.55 17.57 -28.53
CA ILE A 8 -12.57 17.42 -27.08
C ILE A 8 -13.45 16.24 -26.67
N LEU A 9 -14.65 16.12 -27.23
CA LEU A 9 -15.58 15.06 -26.91
C LEU A 9 -15.02 13.67 -27.27
N ALA A 10 -14.40 13.56 -28.46
CA ALA A 10 -13.72 12.34 -28.88
C ALA A 10 -12.55 11.99 -27.94
N GLY A 11 -11.75 12.98 -27.53
CA GLY A 11 -10.66 12.78 -26.57
C GLY A 11 -11.16 12.25 -25.23
N VAL A 12 -12.25 12.81 -24.70
CA VAL A 12 -12.88 12.35 -23.44
C VAL A 12 -13.41 10.92 -23.59
N ALA A 13 -14.06 10.59 -24.71
CA ALA A 13 -14.56 9.24 -24.96
C ALA A 13 -13.43 8.19 -24.99
N VAL A 14 -12.31 8.51 -25.65
CA VAL A 14 -11.13 7.65 -25.69
C VAL A 14 -10.53 7.48 -24.29
N ALA A 15 -10.40 8.57 -23.52
CA ALA A 15 -9.88 8.51 -22.16
C ALA A 15 -10.74 7.63 -21.24
N LEU A 16 -12.07 7.78 -21.32
CA LEU A 16 -13.02 6.95 -20.57
C LEU A 16 -12.93 5.48 -20.96
N TYR A 17 -12.84 5.18 -22.27
CA TYR A 17 -12.66 3.82 -22.76
C TYR A 17 -11.39 3.16 -22.20
N LEU A 18 -10.27 3.88 -22.26
CA LEU A 18 -8.99 3.38 -21.71
C LEU A 18 -9.06 3.18 -20.19
N ALA A 19 -9.71 4.09 -19.47
CA ALA A 19 -9.90 3.96 -18.02
C ALA A 19 -10.74 2.73 -17.66
N LEU A 20 -11.82 2.46 -18.41
CA LEU A 20 -12.63 1.25 -18.24
C LEU A 20 -11.84 -0.01 -18.54
N MET A 21 -11.06 -0.03 -19.63
CA MET A 21 -10.21 -1.18 -19.98
C MET A 21 -9.18 -1.49 -18.89
N LEU A 22 -8.56 -0.48 -18.30
CA LEU A 22 -7.60 -0.66 -17.21
C LEU A 22 -8.24 -1.18 -15.91
N ARG A 23 -9.53 -0.90 -15.69
CA ARG A 23 -10.26 -1.26 -14.48
C ARG A 23 -10.97 -2.61 -14.58
N GLU A 24 -11.65 -2.86 -15.69
CA GLU A 24 -12.58 -4.00 -15.83
C GLU A 24 -11.93 -5.21 -16.51
N VAL A 25 -10.81 -5.05 -17.22
CA VAL A 25 -10.11 -6.17 -17.86
C VAL A 25 -9.03 -6.71 -16.91
N PRO A 26 -9.20 -7.93 -16.34
CA PRO A 26 -8.23 -8.50 -15.43
C PRO A 26 -6.86 -8.65 -16.11
N GLY A 27 -5.80 -8.20 -15.44
CA GLY A 27 -4.42 -8.32 -15.95
C GLY A 27 -4.01 -7.33 -17.04
N PHE A 28 -4.93 -6.54 -17.62
CA PHE A 28 -4.58 -5.55 -18.66
C PHE A 28 -3.67 -4.43 -18.10
N ALA A 29 -3.97 -3.96 -16.90
CA ALA A 29 -3.13 -2.99 -16.20
C ALA A 29 -1.76 -3.58 -15.83
N GLU A 30 -1.69 -4.85 -15.44
CA GLU A 30 -0.43 -5.52 -15.10
C GLU A 30 0.49 -5.67 -16.32
N GLN A 31 -0.07 -6.04 -17.47
CA GLN A 31 0.67 -6.15 -18.73
C GLN A 31 1.23 -4.80 -19.20
N ARG A 32 0.48 -3.71 -18.99
CA ARG A 32 0.86 -2.37 -19.45
C ARG A 32 1.74 -1.60 -18.47
N LEU A 33 1.47 -1.71 -17.17
CA LEU A 33 2.08 -0.90 -16.10
C LEU A 33 3.02 -1.71 -15.19
N GLY A 34 3.04 -3.03 -15.29
CA GLY A 34 3.75 -3.93 -14.37
C GLY A 34 2.89 -4.36 -13.17
N LYS A 35 3.35 -5.41 -12.48
CA LYS A 35 2.71 -5.95 -11.27
C LYS A 35 3.09 -5.13 -10.05
N LEU A 36 2.20 -5.06 -9.07
CA LEU A 36 2.56 -4.46 -7.78
C LEU A 36 3.44 -5.44 -7.00
N GLU A 37 4.35 -4.92 -6.19
CA GLU A 37 5.13 -5.71 -5.22
C GLU A 37 4.21 -6.62 -4.41
N GLU A 38 4.59 -7.86 -4.19
CA GLU A 38 3.77 -8.82 -3.47
C GLU A 38 3.46 -8.33 -2.05
N LEU A 39 2.29 -8.68 -1.55
CA LEU A 39 1.91 -8.33 -0.19
C LEU A 39 2.79 -9.09 0.81
N PRO A 40 3.14 -8.49 1.96
CA PRO A 40 3.83 -9.21 3.02
C PRO A 40 3.06 -10.48 3.40
N PRO A 41 3.75 -11.63 3.61
CA PRO A 41 3.08 -12.92 3.76
C PRO A 41 2.18 -13.03 5.00
N GLU A 42 2.42 -12.24 6.04
CA GLU A 42 1.61 -12.25 7.27
C GLU A 42 0.87 -10.93 7.50
N LEU A 43 -0.23 -10.74 6.77
CA LEU A 43 -1.13 -9.61 7.01
C LEU A 43 -1.95 -9.82 8.29
N GLY A 44 -2.21 -8.73 9.01
CA GLY A 44 -3.08 -8.68 10.20
C GLY A 44 -2.44 -9.17 11.50
N LYS A 45 -1.22 -9.72 11.47
CA LYS A 45 -0.51 -10.23 12.65
C LYS A 45 0.53 -9.22 13.16
N TRP A 46 0.61 -9.08 14.47
CA TRP A 46 1.69 -8.35 15.14
C TRP A 46 2.94 -9.22 15.18
N ARG A 47 4.08 -8.63 14.81
CA ARG A 47 5.38 -9.29 14.77
C ARG A 47 6.38 -8.41 15.50
N GLU A 48 7.29 -9.01 16.24
CA GLU A 48 8.41 -8.25 16.81
C GLU A 48 9.33 -7.82 15.67
N ASP A 49 9.56 -6.52 15.56
CA ASP A 49 10.59 -6.00 14.67
C ASP A 49 11.90 -6.06 15.44
N ALA A 50 12.83 -6.89 14.97
CA ALA A 50 14.14 -7.07 15.57
C ALA A 50 15.28 -6.48 14.73
N GLU A 51 14.99 -6.09 13.48
CA GLU A 51 15.99 -5.73 12.48
C GLU A 51 16.15 -4.20 12.34
N SER A 52 15.13 -3.43 12.70
CA SER A 52 15.15 -1.97 12.61
C SER A 52 16.04 -1.30 13.67
N GLU A 53 16.59 -0.12 13.32
CA GLU A 53 17.32 0.71 14.29
C GLU A 53 16.41 1.16 15.46
N GLU A 54 15.14 1.42 15.16
CA GLU A 54 14.13 1.79 16.16
C GLU A 54 13.88 0.64 17.14
N ALA A 55 13.91 -0.60 16.69
CA ALA A 55 13.84 -1.77 17.58
C ALA A 55 15.06 -1.88 18.47
N ALA A 56 16.26 -1.60 17.95
CA ALA A 56 17.48 -1.59 18.77
C ALA A 56 17.41 -0.53 19.87
N ARG A 57 16.88 0.67 19.57
CA ARG A 57 16.65 1.74 20.55
C ARG A 57 15.59 1.33 21.57
N ALA A 58 14.45 0.81 21.12
CA ALA A 58 13.39 0.33 22.00
C ALA A 58 13.89 -0.75 22.96
N LYS A 59 14.74 -1.66 22.48
CA LYS A 59 15.35 -2.70 23.30
C LYS A 59 16.26 -2.13 24.40
N ALA A 60 17.01 -1.06 24.11
CA ALA A 60 17.81 -0.35 25.11
C ALA A 60 16.94 0.31 26.18
N GLU A 61 15.71 0.71 25.84
CA GLU A 61 14.71 1.27 26.76
C GLU A 61 13.89 0.19 27.50
N GLY A 62 14.17 -1.10 27.31
CA GLY A 62 13.39 -2.19 27.91
C GLY A 62 12.05 -2.47 27.22
N LEU A 63 11.87 -1.96 26.01
CA LEU A 63 10.65 -2.12 25.21
C LEU A 63 10.84 -3.17 24.10
N ARG A 64 9.74 -3.70 23.58
CA ARG A 64 9.64 -4.48 22.34
C ARG A 64 8.85 -3.69 21.32
N ARG A 65 9.41 -3.50 20.14
CA ARG A 65 8.73 -2.88 19.02
C ARG A 65 8.00 -3.97 18.25
N GLU A 66 6.69 -3.84 18.12
CA GLU A 66 5.87 -4.74 17.32
C GLU A 66 5.29 -3.98 16.13
N VAL A 67 5.32 -4.61 14.96
CA VAL A 67 4.82 -4.08 13.69
C VAL A 67 3.72 -4.99 13.16
N ARG A 68 2.68 -4.39 12.60
CA ARG A 68 1.60 -5.10 11.92
C ARG A 68 1.31 -4.45 10.57
N TYR A 69 1.30 -5.27 9.53
CA TYR A 69 0.85 -4.87 8.20
C TYR A 69 -0.63 -5.20 8.04
N THR A 70 -1.41 -4.25 7.54
CA THR A 70 -2.83 -4.43 7.20
C THR A 70 -3.05 -3.97 5.77
N TYR A 71 -3.82 -4.74 5.00
CA TYR A 71 -4.13 -4.39 3.62
C TYR A 71 -5.63 -4.24 3.47
N ASP A 72 -6.03 -3.08 2.99
CA ASP A 72 -7.41 -2.74 2.65
C ASP A 72 -7.54 -2.80 1.15
N ASP A 73 -8.25 -3.81 0.65
CA ASP A 73 -8.45 -4.05 -0.78
C ASP A 73 -9.60 -3.21 -1.36
N ALA A 74 -10.20 -2.31 -0.58
CA ALA A 74 -11.22 -1.40 -1.08
C ALA A 74 -10.58 -0.39 -2.04
N PRO A 75 -10.87 -0.47 -3.36
CA PRO A 75 -10.30 0.47 -4.31
C PRO A 75 -10.91 1.86 -4.05
N SER A 76 -10.04 2.85 -3.88
CA SER A 76 -10.45 4.25 -3.80
C SER A 76 -9.82 5.06 -4.92
N LEU A 77 -10.35 6.26 -5.17
CA LEU A 77 -9.79 7.15 -6.19
C LEU A 77 -8.31 7.49 -5.94
N LEU A 78 -7.88 7.49 -4.66
CA LEU A 78 -6.51 7.75 -4.24
C LEU A 78 -5.64 6.48 -4.15
N ALA A 79 -6.26 5.30 -4.05
CA ALA A 79 -5.60 4.01 -3.91
C ALA A 79 -6.36 2.94 -4.72
N PRO A 80 -6.25 2.94 -6.06
CA PRO A 80 -6.95 1.98 -6.92
C PRO A 80 -6.41 0.55 -6.79
N ALA A 81 -5.25 0.40 -6.15
CA ALA A 81 -4.51 -0.83 -5.95
C ALA A 81 -4.59 -1.35 -4.49
N GLY A 82 -5.59 -0.87 -3.75
CA GLY A 82 -5.68 -1.06 -2.31
C GLY A 82 -4.65 -0.25 -1.52
N ARG A 83 -4.77 -0.30 -0.20
CA ARG A 83 -3.95 0.48 0.74
C ARG A 83 -3.26 -0.45 1.73
N LEU A 84 -1.94 -0.47 1.71
CA LEU A 84 -1.12 -1.13 2.73
C LEU A 84 -0.85 -0.14 3.85
N THR A 85 -1.21 -0.50 5.08
CA THR A 85 -1.03 0.31 6.28
C THR A 85 -0.15 -0.42 7.28
N ILE A 86 0.86 0.26 7.78
CA ILE A 86 1.77 -0.19 8.81
C ILE A 86 1.33 0.40 10.14
N GLN A 87 1.17 -0.46 11.13
CA GLN A 87 0.90 -0.06 12.51
C GLN A 87 2.07 -0.49 13.37
N VAL A 88 2.53 0.40 14.25
CA VAL A 88 3.68 0.15 15.12
C VAL A 88 3.30 0.44 16.55
N ARG A 89 3.64 -0.48 17.45
CA ARG A 89 3.44 -0.31 18.89
C ARG A 89 4.66 -0.77 19.68
N TYR A 90 4.79 -0.22 20.87
CA TYR A 90 5.85 -0.53 21.82
C TYR A 90 5.22 -1.16 23.04
N ARG A 91 5.75 -2.32 23.43
CA ARG A 91 5.35 -3.04 24.63
C ARG A 91 6.47 -3.11 25.62
N ASP A 92 6.13 -3.00 26.88
CA ASP A 92 7.06 -3.24 27.96
C ASP A 92 7.47 -4.73 27.98
N ARG A 93 8.76 -5.02 28.12
CA ARG A 93 9.29 -6.40 28.06
C ARG A 93 8.88 -7.27 29.24
N GLU A 94 8.62 -6.68 30.40
CA GLU A 94 8.34 -7.40 31.64
C GLU A 94 6.82 -7.56 31.84
N THR A 95 6.07 -6.48 31.63
CA THR A 95 4.64 -6.41 31.90
C THR A 95 3.78 -6.70 30.66
N ASN A 96 4.36 -6.70 29.45
CA ASN A 96 3.65 -6.80 28.16
C ASN A 96 2.58 -5.69 27.94
N ALA A 97 2.59 -4.64 28.76
CA ALA A 97 1.71 -3.50 28.61
C ALA A 97 2.10 -2.71 27.36
N ILE A 98 1.10 -2.17 26.64
CA ILE A 98 1.36 -1.25 25.53
C ILE A 98 1.72 0.11 26.13
N VAL A 99 2.95 0.55 25.91
CA VAL A 99 3.48 1.80 26.46
C VAL A 99 3.29 2.95 25.48
N ARG A 100 3.45 2.68 24.18
CA ARG A 100 3.38 3.69 23.11
C ARG A 100 2.88 3.05 21.81
N ALA A 101 2.21 3.83 20.99
CA ALA A 101 1.91 3.49 19.60
C ALA A 101 2.32 4.65 18.69
N GLU A 102 2.80 4.35 17.50
CA GLU A 102 3.05 5.35 16.46
C GLU A 102 1.78 5.59 15.63
N PRO A 103 1.67 6.75 14.96
CA PRO A 103 0.62 6.96 13.99
C PRO A 103 0.73 5.94 12.85
N ASP A 104 -0.42 5.46 12.40
CA ASP A 104 -0.53 4.54 11.26
C ASP A 104 0.07 5.17 10.00
N GLN A 105 0.93 4.42 9.31
CA GLN A 105 1.62 4.87 8.10
C GLN A 105 1.11 4.14 6.89
N VAL A 106 0.84 4.87 5.80
CA VAL A 106 0.43 4.27 4.53
C VAL A 106 1.67 3.99 3.69
N GLU A 107 1.92 2.71 3.42
CA GLU A 107 3.02 2.27 2.58
C GLU A 107 2.57 2.14 1.12
N LYS A 108 3.25 2.87 0.23
CA LYS A 108 2.97 2.80 -1.21
C LYS A 108 3.73 1.63 -1.80
N ARG A 109 3.01 0.62 -2.27
CA ARG A 109 3.58 -0.51 -3.03
C ARG A 109 4.12 -0.02 -4.37
N ARG A 110 5.34 -0.41 -4.72
CA ARG A 110 5.92 -0.09 -6.03
C ARG A 110 5.36 -1.02 -7.10
N ARG A 111 5.34 -0.55 -8.35
CA ARG A 111 5.16 -1.43 -9.51
C ARG A 111 6.51 -1.96 -9.96
N VAL A 112 6.60 -3.27 -10.11
CA VAL A 112 7.74 -4.01 -10.63
C VAL A 112 7.34 -4.53 -12.01
N LYS A 113 8.13 -4.19 -13.04
CA LYS A 113 8.01 -4.84 -14.34
C LYS A 113 8.78 -6.16 -14.25
N ALA A 114 8.16 -7.26 -14.64
CA ALA A 114 8.89 -8.51 -14.82
C ALA A 114 10.04 -8.24 -15.79
N ALA A 115 11.27 -8.61 -15.41
CA ALA A 115 12.37 -8.65 -16.35
C ALA A 115 11.98 -9.64 -17.45
N GLY A 116 11.87 -9.15 -18.68
CA GLY A 116 11.58 -9.98 -19.84
C GLY A 116 12.74 -10.91 -20.19
#